data_AF-A0A933QC04-F1
#
_entry.id   AF-A0A933QC04-F1
#
_cell.length_a   1.000
_cell.length_b   1.000
_cell.length_c   1.000
_cell.angle_alpha   90.00
_cell.angle_beta   90.00
_cell.angle_gamma   90.00
#
_symmetry.space_group_name_H-M   'P 1'
#
loop_
_entity.id
_entity.type
_entity.pdbx_description
1 polymer ?
#
loop_
_entity_poly.entity_id
_entity_poly.type
_entity_poly.pdbx_seq_one_letter_code
_entity_poly.pdbx_strand_id
1 'polypeptide(L)'
;MKRDKHLPVFLIALALLAGSASTSAWADRGYARGPAYHGGHHHHQRGGYGVGWFPGLVLGTALVWAATRPAVVYAEPAPPPVVVLPPRSLPAPQSGGDWYYCRPAGAYYPYVQVCPAPWERVPAGTN
;
A
#
# COMPACT_ATOMS: atom_id res chain seq x y z
N MET A 1 -29.15 -6.24 -30.00
CA MET A 1 -27.67 -6.23 -29.95
C MET A 1 -27.20 -7.49 -29.24
N LYS A 2 -26.79 -8.52 -29.98
CA LYS A 2 -26.29 -9.80 -29.44
C LYS A 2 -24.80 -9.82 -29.72
N ARG A 3 -23.98 -9.80 -28.66
CA ARG A 3 -22.52 -9.63 -28.75
C ARG A 3 -21.91 -11.00 -29.06
N ASP A 4 -21.52 -11.22 -30.31
CA ASP A 4 -20.97 -12.50 -30.75
C ASP A 4 -19.59 -12.74 -30.13
N LYS A 5 -19.55 -13.61 -29.11
CA LYS A 5 -18.34 -14.02 -28.38
C LYS A 5 -17.33 -14.77 -29.25
N HIS A 6 -17.72 -15.12 -30.47
CA HIS A 6 -16.88 -15.80 -31.47
C HIS A 6 -16.04 -14.82 -32.30
N LEU A 7 -16.41 -13.54 -32.32
CA LEU A 7 -15.69 -12.50 -33.06
C LEU A 7 -14.22 -12.31 -32.60
N PRO A 8 -13.88 -12.26 -31.29
CA PRO A 8 -12.47 -12.15 -30.87
C PRO A 8 -11.67 -13.43 -31.14
N VAL A 9 -12.29 -14.60 -31.01
CA VAL A 9 -11.63 -15.89 -31.27
C VAL A 9 -11.29 -16.04 -32.76
N PHE A 10 -12.22 -15.62 -33.62
CA PHE A 10 -12.01 -15.64 -35.07
C PHE A 10 -10.89 -14.68 -35.50
N LEU A 11 -10.81 -13.48 -34.88
CA LEU A 11 -9.74 -12.52 -35.15
C LEU A 11 -8.37 -13.02 -34.72
N ILE A 12 -8.27 -13.70 -33.56
CA ILE A 12 -7.00 -14.27 -33.09
C ILE A 12 -6.54 -15.42 -34.01
N ALA A 13 -7.46 -16.30 -34.42
CA ALA A 13 -7.15 -17.39 -35.34
C ALA A 13 -6.66 -16.87 -36.71
N LEU A 14 -7.30 -15.81 -37.22
CA LEU A 14 -6.92 -15.19 -38.49
C LEU A 14 -5.55 -14.50 -38.42
N ALA A 15 -5.21 -13.87 -37.29
CA ALA A 15 -3.90 -13.27 -37.06
C ALA A 15 -2.77 -14.31 -36.99
N LEU A 16 -3.03 -15.47 -36.37
CA LEU A 16 -2.07 -16.57 -36.30
C LEU A 16 -1.83 -17.24 -37.67
N LEU A 17 -2.87 -17.37 -38.50
CA LEU A 17 -2.78 -17.89 -39.87
C LEU A 17 -2.10 -16.91 -40.83
N ALA A 18 -2.26 -15.60 -40.64
CA ALA A 18 -1.56 -14.59 -41.44
C ALA A 18 -0.05 -14.49 -41.10
N GLY A 19 0.32 -14.80 -39.85
CA GLY A 19 1.71 -14.78 -39.40
C GLY A 19 2.58 -15.91 -39.98
N SER A 20 2.00 -17.04 -40.38
CA SER A 20 2.76 -18.19 -40.90
C SER A 20 3.11 -18.10 -42.38
N ALA A 21 2.52 -17.16 -43.14
CA ALA A 21 2.80 -16.98 -44.57
C ALA A 21 3.91 -15.95 -44.88
N SER A 22 4.53 -15.33 -43.86
CA SER A 22 5.44 -14.18 -44.05
C SER A 22 6.94 -14.51 -43.88
N THR A 23 7.37 -15.73 -44.22
CA THR A 23 8.80 -16.14 -44.14
C THR A 23 9.37 -16.62 -45.46
N SER A 24 9.24 -15.86 -46.56
CA SER A 24 10.01 -16.13 -47.79
C SER A 24 9.80 -15.06 -48.86
N ALA A 25 10.41 -13.89 -48.71
CA ALA A 25 10.48 -12.92 -49.81
C ALA A 25 11.75 -12.04 -49.79
N TRP A 26 12.91 -12.59 -49.40
CA TRP A 26 14.20 -11.88 -49.51
C TRP A 26 15.35 -12.85 -49.78
N ALA A 27 15.16 -13.78 -50.72
CA ALA A 27 16.23 -14.62 -51.23
C ALA A 27 16.12 -14.74 -52.75
N ASP A 28 15.88 -13.62 -53.43
CA ASP A 28 15.98 -13.52 -54.89
C ASP A 28 16.99 -12.43 -55.22
N ARG A 29 18.27 -12.81 -55.31
CA ARG A 29 19.31 -11.97 -55.93
C ARG A 29 20.27 -12.84 -56.73
N GLY A 30 19.82 -13.14 -57.94
CA GLY A 30 20.60 -13.02 -59.18
C GLY A 30 21.96 -13.70 -59.21
N TYR A 31 22.02 -14.89 -59.81
CA TYR A 31 23.25 -15.45 -60.35
C TYR A 31 23.66 -14.66 -61.61
N ALA A 32 24.53 -13.67 -61.45
CA ALA A 32 25.24 -13.04 -62.56
C ALA A 32 26.74 -12.96 -62.23
N ARG A 33 27.54 -13.80 -62.89
CA ARG A 33 29.01 -13.75 -62.87
C ARG A 33 29.49 -12.48 -63.58
N GLY A 34 30.35 -11.70 -62.93
CA GLY A 34 31.13 -10.59 -63.50
C GLY A 34 32.43 -10.36 -62.70
N PRO A 35 33.52 -9.88 -63.32
CA PRO A 35 34.89 -10.08 -62.81
C PRO A 35 35.36 -9.01 -61.82
N ALA A 36 36.20 -9.51 -60.89
CA ALA A 36 37.27 -8.92 -60.08
C ALA A 36 37.44 -7.38 -59.88
N TYR A 37 37.89 -7.11 -58.64
CA TYR A 37 38.78 -6.04 -58.14
C TYR A 37 38.17 -4.91 -57.28
N HIS A 38 38.91 -4.67 -56.18
CA HIS A 38 38.85 -3.57 -55.20
C HIS A 38 37.70 -3.70 -54.20
N GLY A 39 37.93 -3.89 -52.91
CA GLY A 39 38.80 -3.10 -52.04
C GLY A 39 37.90 -2.24 -51.16
N GLY A 40 38.05 -2.33 -49.83
CA GLY A 40 37.38 -1.41 -48.92
C GLY A 40 36.44 -2.07 -47.93
N HIS A 41 36.99 -2.25 -46.74
CA HIS A 41 36.37 -2.01 -45.44
C HIS A 41 35.05 -2.69 -45.09
N HIS A 42 35.19 -3.59 -44.12
CA HIS A 42 34.15 -4.16 -43.29
C HIS A 42 33.23 -3.08 -42.69
N HIS A 43 32.03 -2.95 -43.24
CA HIS A 43 30.90 -2.42 -42.50
C HIS A 43 29.94 -3.57 -42.23
N HIS A 44 30.08 -4.15 -41.03
CA HIS A 44 29.04 -4.98 -40.44
C HIS A 44 27.82 -4.11 -40.14
N GLN A 45 27.02 -3.86 -41.18
CA GLN A 45 25.62 -3.48 -41.00
C GLN A 45 24.89 -4.74 -40.51
N ARG A 46 25.12 -5.13 -39.25
CA ARG A 46 24.26 -6.04 -38.48
C ARG A 46 22.95 -5.28 -38.26
N GLY A 47 22.12 -5.23 -39.30
CA GLY A 47 20.74 -4.81 -39.20
C GLY A 47 20.03 -5.71 -38.19
N GLY A 48 19.55 -5.12 -37.10
CA GLY A 48 18.54 -5.75 -36.25
C GLY A 48 18.83 -5.79 -34.74
N TYR A 49 20.00 -5.36 -34.26
CA TYR A 49 20.32 -5.41 -32.81
C TYR A 49 20.91 -4.10 -32.25
N GLY A 50 20.79 -3.00 -33.01
CA GLY A 50 21.46 -1.71 -32.73
C GLY A 50 20.88 -0.91 -31.57
N VAL A 51 19.90 -1.43 -30.84
CA VAL A 51 19.50 -0.92 -29.53
C VAL A 51 19.96 -2.01 -28.56
N GLY A 52 21.12 -1.83 -27.94
CA GLY A 52 21.82 -2.88 -27.22
C GLY A 52 20.93 -3.66 -26.25
N TRP A 53 21.32 -4.90 -25.98
CA TRP A 53 20.70 -5.74 -24.94
C TRP A 53 20.56 -5.00 -23.60
N PHE A 54 21.45 -4.04 -23.33
CA PHE A 54 21.46 -3.20 -22.13
C PHE A 54 20.21 -2.31 -22.00
N PRO A 55 19.88 -1.39 -22.95
CA PRO A 55 18.61 -0.66 -22.92
C PRO A 55 17.37 -1.56 -22.79
N GLY A 56 17.33 -2.68 -23.53
CA GLY A 56 16.20 -3.61 -23.48
C GLY A 56 16.02 -4.28 -22.11
N LEU A 57 17.11 -4.70 -21.48
CA LEU A 57 17.11 -5.31 -20.15
C LEU A 57 16.69 -4.30 -19.07
N VAL A 58 17.15 -3.04 -19.16
CA VAL A 58 16.76 -1.96 -18.24
C VAL A 58 15.26 -1.65 -18.36
N LEU A 59 14.75 -1.50 -19.59
CA LEU A 59 13.31 -1.27 -19.82
C LEU A 59 12.46 -2.45 -19.35
N GLY A 60 12.87 -3.69 -19.68
CA GLY A 60 12.16 -4.89 -19.26
C GLY A 60 12.10 -5.05 -17.74
N THR A 61 13.24 -4.86 -17.06
CA THR A 61 13.31 -4.95 -15.58
C THR A 61 12.50 -3.84 -14.90
N ALA A 62 12.53 -2.62 -15.42
CA ALA A 62 11.71 -1.52 -14.89
C ALA A 62 10.20 -1.80 -14.99
N LEU A 63 9.75 -2.37 -16.11
CA LEU A 63 8.34 -2.75 -16.30
C LEU A 63 7.89 -3.87 -15.36
N VAL A 64 8.71 -4.91 -15.22
CA VAL A 64 8.43 -6.01 -14.27
C VAL A 64 8.34 -5.47 -12.85
N TRP A 65 9.33 -4.67 -12.44
CA TRP A 65 9.35 -4.08 -11.11
C TRP A 65 8.13 -3.20 -10.84
N ALA A 66 7.70 -2.38 -11.82
CA ALA A 66 6.51 -1.55 -11.70
C ALA A 66 5.22 -2.39 -11.56
N ALA A 67 5.13 -3.53 -12.25
CA ALA A 67 3.96 -4.41 -12.23
C ALA A 67 3.86 -5.26 -10.95
N THR A 68 5.00 -5.65 -10.37
CA THR A 68 5.03 -6.59 -9.23
C THR A 68 5.26 -5.92 -7.89
N ARG A 69 5.50 -4.59 -7.85
CA ARG A 69 5.76 -3.92 -6.57
C ARG A 69 4.52 -4.01 -5.65
N PRO A 70 4.70 -4.33 -4.36
CA PRO A 70 3.60 -4.36 -3.41
C PRO A 70 3.03 -2.95 -3.20
N ALA A 71 1.71 -2.86 -3.03
CA ALA A 71 1.06 -1.62 -2.63
C ALA A 71 1.38 -1.35 -1.14
N VAL A 72 1.87 -0.14 -0.84
CA VAL A 72 2.01 0.30 0.54
C VAL A 72 0.63 0.74 1.03
N VAL A 73 0.09 0.02 2.01
CA VAL A 73 -1.15 0.39 2.69
C VAL A 73 -0.78 1.08 3.99
N TYR A 74 -1.14 2.36 4.11
CA TYR A 74 -1.05 3.09 5.37
C TYR A 74 -2.30 2.77 6.19
N ALA A 75 -2.10 2.13 7.34
CA ALA A 75 -3.17 1.95 8.31
C ALA A 75 -3.36 3.25 9.08
N GLU A 76 -4.58 3.76 9.13
CA GLU A 76 -4.94 4.89 9.99
C GLU A 76 -4.72 4.50 11.46
N PRO A 77 -4.08 5.35 12.29
CA PRO A 77 -3.99 5.10 13.71
C PRO A 77 -5.38 4.94 14.35
N ALA A 78 -5.57 3.86 15.12
CA ALA A 78 -6.82 3.66 15.86
C ALA A 78 -7.01 4.80 16.88
N PRO A 79 -8.26 5.28 17.08
CA PRO A 79 -8.54 6.31 18.08
C PRO A 79 -8.20 5.80 19.49
N PRO A 80 -7.71 6.67 20.38
CA PRO A 80 -7.36 6.28 21.74
C PRO A 80 -8.60 5.78 22.49
N PRO A 81 -8.46 4.77 23.37
CA PRO A 81 -9.58 4.27 24.15
C PRO A 81 -10.12 5.38 25.07
N VAL A 82 -11.44 5.56 25.06
CA VAL A 82 -12.13 6.46 25.99
C VAL A 82 -12.16 5.79 27.35
N VAL A 83 -11.34 6.26 28.29
CA VAL A 83 -11.37 5.81 29.69
C VAL A 83 -12.54 6.51 30.39
N VAL A 84 -13.63 5.77 30.62
CA VAL A 84 -14.72 6.23 31.50
C VAL A 84 -14.26 6.06 32.94
N LEU A 85 -13.93 7.17 33.62
CA LEU A 85 -13.65 7.11 35.05
C LEU A 85 -14.96 6.82 35.80
N PRO A 86 -14.95 5.92 36.81
CA PRO A 86 -16.10 5.72 37.66
C PRO A 86 -16.49 7.04 38.34
N PRO A 87 -17.80 7.28 38.58
CA PRO A 87 -18.25 8.44 39.33
C PRO A 87 -17.53 8.48 40.68
N ARG A 88 -16.77 9.53 40.94
CA ARG A 88 -16.19 9.74 42.26
C ARG A 88 -17.37 10.00 43.20
N SER A 89 -17.54 9.12 44.20
CA SER A 89 -18.58 9.27 45.21
C SER A 89 -18.33 10.55 45.99
N LEU A 90 -19.05 11.61 45.61
CA LEU A 90 -19.15 12.80 46.44
C LEU A 90 -19.96 12.43 47.69
N PRO A 91 -19.52 12.86 48.88
CA PRO A 91 -20.33 12.71 50.09
C PRO A 91 -21.68 13.40 49.89
N ALA A 92 -22.76 12.74 50.28
CA ALA A 92 -24.09 13.36 50.27
C ALA A 92 -24.10 14.59 51.21
N PRO A 93 -24.89 15.64 50.90
CA PRO A 93 -25.02 16.82 51.75
C PRO A 93 -25.36 16.44 53.20
N GLN A 94 -24.65 17.03 54.17
CA GLN A 94 -24.73 16.65 55.58
C GLN A 94 -26.06 17.06 56.21
N SER A 95 -26.89 16.07 56.55
CA SER A 95 -28.00 16.21 57.48
C SER A 95 -27.70 15.37 58.74
N GLY A 96 -26.90 15.91 59.65
CA GLY A 96 -26.89 15.43 61.05
C GLY A 96 -25.77 14.45 61.45
N GLY A 97 -24.58 14.98 61.74
CA GLY A 97 -23.70 14.37 62.76
C GLY A 97 -22.42 13.68 62.29
N ASP A 98 -22.16 13.52 60.99
CA ASP A 98 -20.95 12.87 60.48
C ASP A 98 -20.09 13.81 59.62
N TRP A 99 -18.78 13.84 59.87
CA TRP A 99 -17.75 14.44 59.01
C TRP A 99 -17.14 13.41 58.06
N TYR A 100 -16.75 13.85 56.87
CA TYR A 100 -16.04 13.00 55.91
C TYR A 100 -14.57 13.42 55.84
N TYR A 101 -13.68 12.49 56.17
CA TYR A 101 -12.24 12.66 56.17
C TYR A 101 -11.58 11.93 55.00
N CYS A 102 -10.70 12.62 54.28
CA CYS A 102 -9.89 12.02 53.23
C CYS A 102 -8.50 11.69 53.78
N ARG A 103 -8.26 10.42 54.11
CA ARG A 103 -6.98 9.94 54.67
C ARG A 103 -5.76 10.30 53.79
N PRO A 104 -5.79 10.15 52.45
CA PRO A 104 -4.65 10.54 51.59
C PRO A 104 -4.35 12.04 51.58
N ALA A 105 -5.37 12.89 51.71
CA ALA A 105 -5.22 14.35 51.66
C ALA A 105 -5.06 14.99 53.05
N GLY A 106 -5.30 14.23 54.12
CA GLY A 106 -5.18 14.71 55.50
C GLY A 106 -6.22 15.77 55.89
N ALA A 107 -7.36 15.83 55.19
CA ALA A 107 -8.31 16.92 55.34
C ALA A 107 -9.77 16.47 55.16
N TYR A 108 -10.68 17.29 55.66
CA TYR A 108 -12.12 17.04 55.65
C TYR A 108 -12.80 17.67 54.42
N TYR A 109 -13.93 17.12 54.00
CA TYR A 109 -14.85 17.84 53.12
C TYR A 109 -15.39 19.09 53.84
N PRO A 110 -15.53 20.28 53.21
CA PRO A 110 -15.35 20.59 51.79
C PRO A 110 -13.93 21.06 51.38
N TYR A 111 -12.97 21.09 52.31
CA TYR A 111 -11.60 21.54 52.02
C TYR A 111 -10.90 20.66 50.98
N VAL A 112 -11.29 19.39 50.90
CA VAL A 112 -10.96 18.49 49.80
C VAL A 112 -12.24 18.17 49.06
N GLN A 113 -12.37 18.60 47.81
CA GLN A 113 -13.56 18.29 47.01
C GLN A 113 -13.54 16.85 46.48
N VAL A 114 -12.34 16.29 46.31
CA VAL A 114 -12.16 15.00 45.67
C VAL A 114 -11.07 14.19 46.38
N CYS A 115 -11.46 13.04 46.93
CA CYS A 115 -10.52 12.10 47.53
C CYS A 115 -10.16 11.00 46.52
N PRO A 116 -8.87 10.64 46.35
CA PRO A 116 -8.46 9.50 45.50
C PRO A 116 -8.78 8.13 46.13
N ALA A 117 -9.21 8.12 47.40
CA ALA A 117 -9.68 6.95 48.13
C ALA A 117 -11.13 7.17 48.60
N PRO A 118 -11.84 6.12 49.05
CA PRO A 118 -13.14 6.29 49.70
C PRO A 118 -13.06 7.21 50.92
N TRP A 119 -14.07 8.05 51.10
CA TRP A 119 -14.19 8.94 52.25
C TRP A 119 -14.44 8.16 53.55
N GLU A 120 -13.74 8.54 54.62
CA GLU A 120 -13.92 7.98 55.96
C GLU A 120 -14.95 8.81 56.73
N ARG A 121 -16.01 8.18 57.24
CA ARG A 121 -16.98 8.85 58.12
C ARG A 121 -16.44 8.91 59.53
N VAL A 122 -16.37 10.12 60.07
CA VAL A 122 -15.91 10.42 61.42
C VAL A 122 -17.07 11.10 62.17
N PRO A 123 -17.45 10.63 63.35
CA PRO A 123 -18.51 11.27 64.12
C PRO A 123 -18.12 12.73 64.44
N ALA A 124 -19.05 13.66 64.22
CA ALA A 124 -18.95 15.02 64.74
C ALA A 124 -19.08 14.91 66.26
N GLY A 125 -17.96 15.07 66.96
CA GLY A 125 -17.91 14.92 68.41
C GLY A 125 -19.06 15.65 69.09
N THR A 126 -19.85 14.91 69.84
CA THR A 126 -20.76 15.47 70.85
C THR A 126 -19.91 15.88 72.03
N ASN A 127 -19.68 17.19 72.20
CA ASN A 127 -19.19 17.75 73.47
C ASN A 127 -20.25 17.61 74.55
#